data_AF-A0A352PVK4-F1
#
_entry.id   AF-A0A352PVK4-F1
#
_cell.length_a   1.000
_cell.length_b   1.000
_cell.length_c   1.000
_cell.angle_alpha   90.00
_cell.angle_beta   90.00
_cell.angle_gamma   90.00
#
_symmetry.space_group_name_H-M   'P 1'
#
loop_
_entity.id
_entity.type
_entity.pdbx_description
1 polymer ?
#
loop_
_entity_poly.entity_id
_entity_poly.type
_entity_poly.pdbx_seq_one_letter_code
_entity_poly.pdbx_strand_id
1 'polypeptide(L)'
;MIARIIEYSARNKFIILLMMFFLSVWGYWALINTPLDALPDLSDSQVIIYTEWPGRSPDLVEDQITYPISSTLLAAPKVKVVRGFSFLGSSFIYVIFEEGTDIYWGRSRVLEYLQAV
;
A
#
# COMPACT_ATOMS: atom_id res chain seq x y z
N MET A 1 3.10 -14.60 42.54
CA MET A 1 3.14 -13.36 41.73
C MET A 1 1.74 -12.88 41.39
N ILE A 2 0.93 -13.67 40.67
CA ILE A 2 -0.48 -13.34 40.33
C ILE A 2 -1.32 -12.99 41.56
N ALA A 3 -1.23 -13.80 42.62
CA ALA A 3 -1.96 -13.55 43.87
C ALA A 3 -1.66 -12.17 44.49
N ARG A 4 -0.41 -11.67 44.40
CA ARG A 4 -0.06 -10.32 44.87
C ARG A 4 -0.70 -9.22 44.04
N ILE A 5 -0.81 -9.40 42.73
CA ILE A 5 -1.45 -8.43 41.84
C ILE A 5 -2.95 -8.37 42.14
N ILE A 6 -3.59 -9.53 42.32
CA ILE A 6 -5.01 -9.61 42.70
C ILE A 6 -5.24 -8.94 44.05
N GLU A 7 -4.42 -9.25 45.05
CA GLU A 7 -4.52 -8.65 46.38
C GLU A 7 -4.32 -7.13 46.34
N TYR A 8 -3.34 -6.65 45.57
CA TYR A 8 -3.09 -5.22 45.37
C TYR A 8 -4.28 -4.52 44.69
N SER A 9 -4.85 -5.12 43.64
CA SER A 9 -6.05 -4.62 42.97
C SER A 9 -7.26 -4.61 43.90
N ALA A 10 -7.44 -5.66 44.71
CA ALA A 10 -8.53 -5.77 45.67
C ALA A 10 -8.37 -4.80 46.87
N ARG A 11 -7.15 -4.42 47.23
CA ARG A 11 -6.90 -3.42 48.28
C ARG A 11 -7.10 -1.99 47.75
N ASN A 12 -6.76 -1.73 46.49
CA ASN A 12 -6.84 -0.39 45.86
C ASN A 12 -8.08 -0.23 44.96
N LYS A 13 -9.26 -0.71 45.42
CA LYS A 13 -10.50 -0.77 44.62
C LYS A 13 -10.86 0.56 43.97
N PHE A 14 -10.68 1.67 44.69
CA PHE A 14 -10.98 3.01 44.17
C PHE A 14 -10.12 3.37 42.95
N ILE A 15 -8.80 3.15 43.04
CA ILE A 15 -7.86 3.43 41.95
C ILE A 15 -8.17 2.54 40.74
N ILE A 16 -8.47 1.25 40.99
CA ILE A 16 -8.84 0.30 39.94
C ILE A 16 -10.14 0.73 39.23
N LEU A 17 -11.16 1.14 39.97
CA LEU A 17 -12.42 1.62 39.39
C LEU A 17 -12.24 2.91 38.59
N LEU A 18 -11.41 3.83 39.07
CA LEU A 18 -11.09 5.05 38.36
C LEU A 18 -10.34 4.76 37.05
N MET A 19 -9.34 3.88 37.07
CA MET A 19 -8.64 3.45 35.86
C MET A 19 -9.59 2.73 34.88
N MET A 20 -10.48 1.87 35.38
CA MET A 20 -11.50 1.22 34.57
C MET A 20 -12.40 2.25 33.88
N PHE A 21 -12.85 3.27 34.63
CA PHE A 21 -13.69 4.33 34.08
C PHE A 21 -12.99 5.09 32.95
N PHE A 22 -11.76 5.56 33.17
CA PHE A 22 -11.00 6.26 32.14
C PHE A 22 -10.71 5.39 30.92
N LEU A 23 -10.35 4.12 31.11
CA LEU A 23 -10.15 3.16 30.01
C LEU A 23 -11.44 2.90 29.23
N SER A 24 -12.58 2.88 29.90
CA SER A 24 -13.89 2.67 29.26
C SER A 24 -14.30 3.86 28.42
N VAL A 25 -14.12 5.08 28.95
CA VAL A 25 -14.37 6.34 28.22
C VAL A 25 -13.41 6.46 27.03
N TRP A 26 -12.12 6.15 27.22
CA TRP A 26 -11.13 6.13 26.14
C TRP A 26 -11.49 5.10 25.08
N GLY A 27 -11.85 3.87 25.47
CA GLY A 27 -12.25 2.81 24.56
C GLY A 27 -13.49 3.18 23.75
N TYR A 28 -14.49 3.82 24.39
CA TYR A 28 -15.67 4.32 23.71
C TYR A 28 -15.34 5.42 22.69
N TRP A 29 -14.46 6.36 23.07
CA TRP A 29 -13.97 7.38 22.16
C TRP A 29 -13.20 6.76 20.98
N ALA A 30 -12.32 5.79 21.22
CA ALA A 30 -11.59 5.09 20.17
C ALA A 30 -12.54 4.33 19.23
N LEU A 31 -13.57 3.65 19.77
CA LEU A 31 -14.56 2.92 18.97
C LEU A 31 -15.28 3.83 17.97
N ILE A 32 -15.65 5.04 18.39
CA ILE A 32 -16.35 6.01 17.52
C ILE A 32 -15.40 6.65 16.50
N ASN A 33 -14.13 6.87 16.85
CA ASN A 33 -13.17 7.57 16.00
C ASN A 33 -12.31 6.65 15.12
N THR A 34 -12.38 5.34 15.31
CA THR A 34 -11.64 4.39 14.46
C THR A 34 -12.29 4.33 13.09
N PRO A 35 -11.55 4.62 11.99
CA PRO A 35 -12.07 4.46 10.65
C PRO A 35 -12.55 3.03 10.43
N LEU A 36 -13.79 2.89 9.99
CA LEU A 36 -14.39 1.60 9.68
C LEU A 36 -14.49 1.47 8.17
N ASP A 37 -13.93 0.38 7.64
CA ASP A 37 -14.15 -0.05 6.26
C ASP A 37 -14.99 -1.34 6.26
N ALA A 38 -15.82 -1.51 5.24
CA ALA A 38 -16.65 -2.70 5.09
C ALA A 38 -15.84 -3.94 4.69
N LEU A 39 -14.71 -3.74 4.02
CA LEU A 39 -13.83 -4.79 3.53
C LEU A 39 -12.37 -4.48 3.90
N PRO A 40 -11.55 -5.51 4.16
CA PRO A 40 -10.11 -5.32 4.22
C PRO A 40 -9.58 -4.95 2.83
N ASP A 41 -8.48 -4.18 2.79
CA ASP A 41 -7.77 -3.95 1.53
C ASP A 41 -7.13 -5.26 1.05
N LEU A 42 -7.54 -5.72 -0.14
CA LEU A 42 -7.07 -6.94 -0.80
C LEU A 42 -6.25 -6.61 -2.06
N SER A 43 -6.00 -5.32 -2.32
CA SER A 43 -5.35 -4.86 -3.53
C SER A 43 -3.85 -5.13 -3.48
N ASP A 44 -3.27 -5.56 -4.60
CA ASP A 44 -1.82 -5.59 -4.73
C ASP A 44 -1.27 -4.15 -4.73
N SER A 45 -0.08 -3.98 -4.14
CA SER A 45 0.68 -2.73 -4.27
C SER A 45 1.17 -2.59 -5.70
N GLN A 46 0.62 -1.61 -6.43
CA GLN A 46 0.95 -1.39 -7.83
C GLN A 46 1.17 0.08 -8.16
N VAL A 47 2.05 0.33 -9.13
CA VAL A 47 2.28 1.65 -9.71
C VAL A 47 1.95 1.59 -11.20
N ILE A 48 1.12 2.52 -11.65
CA ILE A 48 0.68 2.61 -13.03
C ILE A 48 1.44 3.74 -13.73
N ILE A 49 2.00 3.43 -14.89
CA ILE A 49 2.63 4.40 -15.78
C ILE A 49 1.74 4.49 -17.01
N TYR A 50 1.26 5.70 -17.26
CA TYR A 50 0.45 6.01 -18.43
C TYR A 50 1.24 6.92 -19.36
N THR A 51 1.23 6.60 -20.65
CA THR A 51 1.90 7.41 -21.66
C THR A 51 0.99 7.57 -22.87
N GLU A 52 0.82 8.79 -23.33
CA GLU A 52 -0.02 9.11 -24.48
C GLU A 52 0.85 9.39 -25.70
N TRP A 53 0.53 8.79 -26.84
CA TRP A 53 1.20 9.03 -28.12
C TRP A 53 0.22 9.02 -29.29
N PRO A 54 -0.60 10.09 -29.44
CA PRO A 54 -1.78 10.06 -30.28
C PRO A 54 -1.46 9.78 -31.76
N GLY A 55 -2.32 9.00 -32.41
CA GLY A 55 -2.21 8.68 -33.84
C GLY A 55 -1.18 7.61 -34.20
N ARG A 56 -0.56 6.93 -33.22
CA ARG A 56 0.33 5.79 -33.45
C ARG A 56 -0.37 4.45 -33.30
N SER A 57 -0.01 3.51 -34.17
CA SER A 57 -0.51 2.14 -34.11
C SER A 57 -0.05 1.45 -32.83
N PRO A 58 -0.83 0.47 -32.31
CA PRO A 58 -0.46 -0.31 -31.13
C PRO A 58 0.94 -0.93 -31.23
N ASP A 59 1.33 -1.44 -32.40
CA ASP A 59 2.64 -2.05 -32.61
C ASP A 59 3.79 -1.05 -32.39
N LEU A 60 3.63 0.19 -32.89
CA LEU A 60 4.65 1.22 -32.71
C LEU A 60 4.71 1.69 -31.25
N VAL A 61 3.56 1.75 -30.56
CA VAL A 61 3.51 2.07 -29.14
C VAL A 61 4.20 0.96 -28.31
N GLU A 62 4.00 -0.31 -28.67
CA GLU A 62 4.69 -1.42 -28.04
C GLU A 62 6.20 -1.29 -28.19
N ASP A 63 6.68 -1.18 -29.43
CA ASP A 63 8.11 -1.21 -29.75
C ASP A 63 8.88 0.00 -29.17
N GLN A 64 8.25 1.17 -29.10
CA GLN A 64 8.94 2.42 -28.75
C GLN A 64 8.66 2.90 -27.32
N ILE A 65 7.57 2.47 -26.69
CA ILE A 65 7.16 2.95 -25.35
C ILE A 65 7.03 1.78 -24.39
N THR A 66 6.06 0.88 -24.64
CA THR A 66 5.67 -0.14 -23.66
C THR A 66 6.80 -1.13 -23.39
N TYR A 67 7.43 -1.66 -24.44
CA TYR A 67 8.49 -2.66 -24.31
C TYR A 67 9.77 -2.11 -23.65
N PRO A 68 10.33 -0.95 -24.06
CA PRO A 68 11.51 -0.39 -23.40
C PRO A 68 11.29 -0.09 -21.91
N ILE A 69 10.13 0.47 -21.55
CA ILE A 69 9.83 0.82 -20.16
C ILE A 69 9.57 -0.44 -19.33
N SER A 70 8.75 -1.37 -19.82
CA SER A 70 8.40 -2.58 -19.08
C SER A 70 9.61 -3.50 -18.86
N SER A 71 10.46 -3.69 -19.86
CA SER A 71 11.68 -4.49 -19.76
C SER A 71 12.68 -3.93 -18.73
N THR A 72 12.81 -2.61 -18.66
CA THR A 72 13.65 -1.93 -17.66
C THR A 72 13.12 -2.12 -16.24
N LEU A 73 11.80 -2.05 -16.06
CA LEU A 73 11.15 -2.17 -14.76
C LEU A 73 11.09 -3.60 -14.22
N LEU A 74 11.26 -4.62 -15.06
CA LEU A 74 11.38 -6.01 -14.60
C LEU A 74 12.62 -6.22 -13.71
N ALA A 75 13.66 -5.40 -13.89
CA ALA A 75 14.87 -5.45 -13.05
C ALA A 75 14.74 -4.66 -11.74
N ALA A 76 13.66 -3.90 -11.56
CA ALA A 76 13.48 -3.09 -10.37
C ALA A 76 13.23 -3.96 -9.12
N PRO A 77 13.80 -3.59 -7.96
CA PRO A 77 13.69 -4.40 -6.75
C PRO A 77 12.25 -4.53 -6.27
N LYS A 78 11.91 -5.72 -5.76
CA LYS A 78 10.57 -6.11 -5.24
C LYS A 78 9.45 -6.09 -6.27
N VAL A 79 9.77 -5.96 -7.56
CA VAL A 79 8.78 -6.13 -8.62
C VAL A 79 8.47 -7.61 -8.78
N LYS A 80 7.20 -7.96 -8.62
CA LYS A 80 6.68 -9.31 -8.82
C LYS A 80 6.37 -9.58 -10.28
N VAL A 81 5.71 -8.62 -10.94
CA VAL A 81 5.38 -8.71 -12.36
C VAL A 81 5.14 -7.31 -12.94
N VAL A 82 5.51 -7.13 -14.21
CA VAL A 82 5.16 -5.95 -15.00
C VAL A 82 4.19 -6.37 -16.10
N ARG A 83 3.07 -5.65 -16.25
CA ARG A 83 2.09 -5.88 -17.32
C ARG A 83 2.00 -4.63 -18.20
N GLY A 84 2.31 -4.77 -19.48
CA GLY A 84 2.18 -3.69 -20.46
C GLY A 84 0.94 -3.88 -21.34
N PHE A 85 0.27 -2.79 -21.68
CA PHE A 85 -0.82 -2.74 -22.64
C PHE A 85 -0.58 -1.59 -23.61
N SER A 86 -0.52 -1.94 -24.90
CA SER A 86 -0.36 -0.98 -25.99
C SER A 86 -1.66 -0.83 -26.74
N PHE A 87 -2.26 0.36 -26.68
CA PHE A 87 -3.47 0.72 -27.41
C PHE A 87 -3.14 1.68 -28.54
N LEU A 88 -4.13 1.96 -29.38
CA LEU A 88 -4.02 3.02 -30.38
C LEU A 88 -3.77 4.36 -29.66
N GLY A 89 -2.57 4.89 -29.83
CA GLY A 89 -2.14 6.16 -29.28
C GLY A 89 -1.98 6.25 -27.75
N SER A 90 -1.91 5.12 -27.03
CA SER A 90 -1.63 5.13 -25.58
C SER A 90 -1.00 3.83 -25.08
N SER A 91 -0.22 3.94 -24.00
CA SER A 91 0.43 2.84 -23.30
C SER A 91 0.05 2.85 -21.82
N PHE A 92 -0.25 1.67 -21.26
CA PHE A 92 -0.46 1.45 -19.84
C PHE A 92 0.50 0.38 -19.34
N ILE A 93 1.29 0.70 -18.33
CA ILE A 93 2.23 -0.23 -17.71
C ILE A 93 1.91 -0.33 -16.23
N TYR A 94 1.61 -1.54 -15.78
CA TYR A 94 1.30 -1.88 -14.40
C TYR A 94 2.51 -2.58 -13.79
N VAL A 95 3.16 -1.92 -12.84
CA VAL A 95 4.24 -2.48 -12.04
C VAL A 95 3.65 -3.00 -10.75
N ILE A 96 3.59 -4.32 -10.59
CA ILE A 96 3.02 -4.98 -9.41
C ILE A 96 4.17 -5.44 -8.52
N PHE A 97 4.13 -5.03 -7.25
CA PHE A 97 5.16 -5.33 -6.26
C PHE A 97 4.83 -6.58 -5.46
N GLU A 98 5.83 -7.09 -4.74
CA GLU A 98 5.65 -8.08 -3.69
C GLU A 98 4.76 -7.53 -2.55
N GLU A 99 4.02 -8.44 -1.91
CA GLU A 99 3.10 -8.12 -0.83
C GLU A 99 3.81 -7.42 0.34
N GLY A 100 3.19 -6.40 0.92
CA GLY A 100 3.77 -5.60 2.01
C GLY A 100 4.81 -4.57 1.55
N THR A 101 5.02 -4.38 0.24
CA THR A 101 5.85 -3.28 -0.26
C THR A 101 5.14 -1.95 -0.05
N ASP A 102 5.82 -1.00 0.60
CA ASP A 102 5.32 0.36 0.74
C ASP A 102 5.13 1.02 -0.64
N ILE A 103 3.93 1.56 -0.88
CA ILE A 103 3.57 2.13 -2.18
C ILE A 103 4.40 3.38 -2.51
N TYR A 104 4.80 4.18 -1.52
CA TYR A 104 5.60 5.37 -1.76
C TYR A 104 7.02 5.01 -2.14
N TRP A 105 7.60 4.01 -1.48
CA TRP A 105 8.88 3.43 -1.85
C TRP A 105 8.84 2.88 -3.29
N GLY A 106 7.79 2.13 -3.63
CA GLY A 106 7.56 1.62 -4.99
C GLY A 106 7.53 2.73 -6.04
N ARG A 107 6.79 3.81 -5.77
CA ARG A 107 6.73 4.99 -6.65
C ARG A 107 8.08 5.67 -6.82
N SER A 108 8.86 5.83 -5.75
CA SER A 108 10.20 6.43 -5.82
C SER A 108 11.18 5.57 -6.63
N ARG A 109 11.11 4.24 -6.51
CA ARG A 109 11.93 3.32 -7.33
C ARG A 109 11.53 3.34 -8.79
N VAL A 110 10.23 3.31 -9.09
CA VAL A 110 9.75 3.44 -10.48
C VAL A 110 10.24 4.74 -11.11
N LEU A 111 10.17 5.86 -10.38
CA LEU A 111 10.64 7.16 -10.87
C LEU A 111 12.15 7.18 -11.16
N GLU A 112 12.97 6.52 -10.35
CA GLU A 112 14.41 6.38 -10.59
C GLU A 112 14.70 5.60 -11.88
N TYR A 113 14.00 4.48 -12.10
CA TYR A 113 14.19 3.67 -13.32
C TYR A 113 13.67 4.39 -14.56
N LEU A 114 12.58 5.14 -14.46
CA LEU A 114 12.07 5.96 -15.55
C LEU A 114 12.99 7.12 -15.95
N GLN A 115 13.86 7.59 -15.06
CA GLN A 115 14.86 8.60 -15.40
C GLN A 115 16.02 8.04 -16.24
N ALA A 116 16.19 6.71 -16.26
CA ALA A 116 17.24 6.04 -17.00
C ALA A 116 16.82 5.62 -18.43
N VAL A 117 15.54 5.77 -18.76
CA VAL A 117 14.91 5.43 -20.06
C VAL A 117 14.63 6.73 -20.82
#